data_AF-A0A1I1LND4-F1
#
_entry.id   AF-A0A1I1LND4-F1
#
_cell.length_a   1.000
_cell.length_b   1.000
_cell.length_c   1.000
_cell.angle_alpha   90.00
_cell.angle_beta   90.00
_cell.angle_gamma   90.00
#
_symmetry.space_group_name_H-M   'P 1'
#
loop_
_entity.id
_entity.type
_entity.pdbx_description
1 polymer ?
#
loop_
_entity_poly.entity_id
_entity_poly.type
_entity_poly.pdbx_seq_one_letter_code
_entity_poly.pdbx_strand_id
1 'polypeptide(L)'
;MNIKSLFSKRNYIHLYHKYKFYPKTVSTPANRFSHYSSFRHILDYIELEQFDKIVAVASGPSSNHIDWNKNTLYFCCNNALKLLGKSQCKFVYTVNDDFYLYKYLKTFEASENWLTTLFYFYVNEKTRYKRNLIWDYLNTYKREKIEFLITNDSNNLNSKLLNDSLIDVFHKWGYEHFGVNSGFNNLVLAAVAAYSSNLPLASYGLDMGIGGEKYFDVSTTLGKSIKSDFSKTKVLEFLKIIQENLKFSNYSYFK
;
A
#
# COMPACT_ATOMS: atom_id res chain seq x y z
N MET A 1 -10.58 -27.38 9.85
CA MET A 1 -11.03 -26.12 9.21
C MET A 1 -12.46 -25.83 9.69
N ASN A 2 -12.76 -24.66 10.24
CA ASN A 2 -14.08 -24.40 10.86
C ASN A 2 -15.13 -24.13 9.76
N ILE A 3 -16.11 -25.02 9.57
CA ILE A 3 -17.15 -24.91 8.53
C ILE A 3 -17.91 -23.58 8.62
N LYS A 4 -18.10 -23.03 9.83
CA LYS A 4 -18.73 -21.71 10.03
C LYS A 4 -17.97 -20.56 9.35
N SER A 5 -16.65 -20.70 9.18
CA SER A 5 -15.83 -19.69 8.48
C SER A 5 -16.14 -19.62 6.99
N LEU A 6 -16.53 -20.73 6.35
CA LEU A 6 -16.92 -20.76 4.93
C LEU A 6 -18.14 -19.87 4.65
N PHE A 7 -19.03 -19.73 5.63
CA PHE A 7 -20.23 -18.89 5.55
C PHE A 7 -20.02 -17.45 6.03
N SER A 8 -18.79 -17.05 6.38
CA SER A 8 -18.54 -15.66 6.72
C SER A 8 -18.69 -14.78 5.47
N LYS A 9 -19.42 -13.66 5.61
CA LYS A 9 -19.63 -12.68 4.52
C LYS A 9 -18.32 -12.29 3.84
N ARG A 10 -17.22 -12.18 4.59
CA ARG A 10 -15.89 -11.85 4.07
C ARG A 10 -15.34 -12.94 3.13
N ASN A 11 -15.49 -14.22 3.46
CA ASN A 11 -15.04 -15.32 2.60
C ASN A 11 -15.89 -15.43 1.34
N TYR A 12 -17.20 -15.19 1.43
CA TYR A 12 -18.06 -15.10 0.26
C TYR A 12 -17.66 -13.94 -0.67
N ILE A 13 -17.44 -12.73 -0.12
CA ILE A 13 -16.97 -11.57 -0.90
C ILE A 13 -15.61 -11.86 -1.54
N HIS A 14 -14.71 -12.53 -0.84
CA HIS A 14 -13.41 -12.92 -1.37
C HIS A 14 -13.54 -13.88 -2.56
N LEU A 15 -14.33 -14.94 -2.43
CA LEU A 15 -14.62 -15.89 -3.51
C LEU A 15 -15.31 -15.20 -4.69
N TYR A 16 -16.32 -14.36 -4.43
CA TYR A 16 -16.98 -13.57 -5.45
C TYR A 16 -15.97 -12.75 -6.26
N HIS A 17 -15.08 -12.00 -5.60
CA HIS A 17 -14.06 -11.25 -6.31
C HIS A 17 -13.11 -12.17 -7.08
N LYS A 18 -12.67 -13.29 -6.50
CA LYS A 18 -11.77 -14.24 -7.18
C LYS A 18 -12.30 -14.69 -8.56
N TYR A 19 -13.60 -14.94 -8.68
CA TYR A 19 -14.23 -15.43 -9.92
C TYR A 19 -14.90 -14.36 -10.78
N LYS A 20 -15.03 -13.12 -10.28
CA LYS A 20 -15.60 -12.01 -11.05
C LYS A 20 -14.76 -11.75 -12.31
N PHE A 21 -15.40 -11.31 -13.40
CA PHE A 21 -14.67 -10.79 -14.57
C PHE A 21 -13.94 -9.48 -14.24
N TYR A 22 -12.90 -9.19 -15.02
CA TYR A 22 -12.20 -7.90 -14.91
C TYR A 22 -13.12 -6.74 -15.34
N PRO A 23 -12.99 -5.55 -14.75
CA PRO A 23 -13.79 -4.39 -15.13
C PRO A 23 -13.36 -3.88 -16.52
N LYS A 24 -14.23 -3.11 -17.19
CA LYS A 24 -13.98 -2.56 -18.54
C LYS A 24 -12.73 -1.66 -18.62
N THR A 25 -12.29 -1.13 -17.49
CA THR A 25 -11.06 -0.31 -17.35
C THR A 25 -9.78 -1.14 -17.45
N VAL A 26 -9.88 -2.48 -17.47
CA VAL A 26 -8.78 -3.40 -17.73
C VAL A 26 -8.83 -3.83 -19.19
N SER A 27 -7.72 -3.67 -19.90
CA SER A 27 -7.59 -4.03 -21.31
C SER A 27 -6.32 -4.84 -21.58
N THR A 28 -6.17 -5.32 -22.81
CA THR A 28 -4.98 -5.99 -23.33
C THR A 28 -4.50 -5.23 -24.57
N PRO A 29 -3.20 -5.31 -24.95
CA PRO A 29 -2.10 -6.01 -24.27
C PRO A 29 -1.53 -5.19 -23.10
N ALA A 30 -0.77 -5.86 -22.22
CA ALA A 30 -0.10 -5.26 -21.07
C ALA A 30 0.81 -4.07 -21.42
N ASN A 31 1.02 -3.18 -20.44
CA ASN A 31 2.04 -2.14 -20.51
C ASN A 31 3.41 -2.74 -20.14
N ARG A 32 4.47 -2.38 -20.87
CA ARG A 32 5.83 -2.79 -20.53
C ARG A 32 6.35 -1.94 -19.37
N PHE A 33 6.35 -2.50 -18.16
CA PHE A 33 6.98 -1.86 -16.99
C PHE A 33 8.45 -2.25 -16.82
N SER A 34 9.04 -2.94 -17.80
CA SER A 34 10.44 -3.39 -17.74
C SER A 34 11.48 -2.29 -17.77
N HIS A 35 11.08 -1.04 -18.05
CA HIS A 35 11.97 0.12 -18.06
C HIS A 35 12.19 0.72 -16.66
N TYR A 36 11.45 0.24 -15.65
CA TYR A 36 11.53 0.72 -14.27
C TYR A 36 12.44 -0.20 -13.45
N SER A 37 13.72 0.17 -13.38
CA SER A 37 14.78 -0.60 -12.70
C SER A 37 15.11 -0.08 -11.30
N SER A 38 14.45 0.97 -10.82
CA SER A 38 14.63 1.46 -9.46
C SER A 38 13.34 2.10 -8.94
N PHE A 39 13.16 2.14 -7.63
CA PHE A 39 12.04 2.84 -7.00
C PHE A 39 12.05 4.32 -7.39
N ARG A 40 13.24 4.92 -7.59
CA ARG A 40 13.38 6.29 -8.10
C ARG A 40 12.68 6.47 -9.46
N HIS A 41 12.77 5.53 -10.39
CA HIS A 41 12.04 5.64 -11.67
C HIS A 41 10.51 5.63 -11.48
N ILE A 42 10.00 4.93 -10.46
CA ILE A 42 8.58 5.01 -10.10
C ILE A 42 8.25 6.42 -9.59
N LEU A 43 9.13 7.00 -8.77
CA LEU A 43 8.96 8.36 -8.26
C LEU A 43 8.98 9.41 -9.38
N ASP A 44 9.87 9.25 -10.36
CA ASP A 44 9.94 10.12 -11.53
C ASP A 44 8.68 9.98 -12.40
N TYR A 45 8.12 8.77 -12.54
CA TYR A 45 6.84 8.55 -13.23
C TYR A 45 5.63 9.19 -12.52
N ILE A 46 5.70 9.29 -11.19
CA ILE A 46 4.68 9.96 -10.37
C ILE A 46 4.83 11.49 -10.47
N GLU A 47 5.96 12.00 -10.97
CA GLU A 47 6.31 13.43 -11.02
C GLU A 47 6.25 14.04 -9.62
N LEU A 48 7.00 13.44 -8.69
CA LEU A 48 6.93 13.73 -7.26
C LEU A 48 7.30 15.18 -6.89
N GLU A 49 8.08 15.85 -7.74
CA GLU A 49 8.49 17.25 -7.60
C GLU A 49 7.34 18.25 -7.66
N GLN A 50 6.16 17.87 -8.17
CA GLN A 50 4.99 18.75 -8.20
C GLN A 50 4.29 18.87 -6.84
N PHE A 51 4.67 18.03 -5.86
CA PHE A 51 4.01 17.97 -4.56
C PHE A 51 4.84 18.63 -3.45
N ASP A 52 4.16 19.24 -2.48
CA ASP A 52 4.78 19.89 -1.33
C ASP A 52 5.06 18.94 -0.16
N LYS A 53 4.35 17.81 -0.12
CA LYS A 53 4.30 16.88 1.00
C LYS A 53 3.74 15.52 0.57
N ILE A 54 4.11 14.48 1.32
CA ILE A 54 3.54 13.13 1.20
C ILE A 54 2.72 12.80 2.45
N VAL A 55 1.56 12.18 2.27
CA VAL A 55 0.71 11.67 3.36
C VAL A 55 0.43 10.19 3.19
N ALA A 56 0.79 9.39 4.20
CA ALA A 56 0.40 7.99 4.30
C ALA A 56 -0.95 7.86 5.02
N VAL A 57 -1.95 7.29 4.35
CA VAL A 57 -3.31 7.10 4.86
C VAL A 57 -3.63 5.61 5.00
N ALA A 58 -3.78 5.16 6.24
CA ALA A 58 -4.34 3.86 6.59
C ALA A 58 -5.81 3.99 7.04
N SER A 59 -6.46 2.86 7.34
CA SER A 59 -7.92 2.81 7.59
C SER A 59 -8.35 3.00 9.05
N GLY A 60 -7.46 3.45 9.94
CA GLY A 60 -7.79 3.73 11.34
C GLY A 60 -8.64 5.00 11.51
N PRO A 61 -9.34 5.18 12.65
CA PRO A 61 -10.23 6.31 12.88
C PRO A 61 -9.61 7.71 12.71
N SER A 62 -8.31 7.89 12.99
CA SER A 62 -7.66 9.21 12.84
C SER A 62 -7.63 9.70 11.39
N SER A 63 -7.80 8.82 10.40
CA SER A 63 -7.92 9.20 8.98
C SER A 63 -9.15 10.07 8.65
N ASN A 64 -10.14 10.16 9.54
CA ASN A 64 -11.27 11.07 9.37
C ASN A 64 -10.91 12.55 9.60
N HIS A 65 -9.73 12.86 10.14
CA HIS A 65 -9.29 14.21 10.47
C HIS A 65 -8.23 14.75 9.49
N ILE A 66 -8.11 14.14 8.32
CA ILE A 66 -7.17 14.60 7.29
C ILE A 66 -7.67 15.94 6.72
N ASP A 67 -6.77 16.92 6.71
CA ASP A 67 -6.93 18.12 5.91
C ASP A 67 -6.45 17.84 4.48
N TRP A 68 -7.38 17.94 3.52
CA TRP A 68 -7.14 17.53 2.13
C TRP A 68 -6.56 18.70 1.32
N ASN A 69 -5.39 18.49 0.72
CA ASN A 69 -4.67 19.49 -0.07
C ASN A 69 -4.29 18.92 -1.45
N LYS A 70 -4.57 19.68 -2.52
CA LYS A 70 -4.30 19.29 -3.91
C LYS A 70 -2.80 19.20 -4.23
N ASN A 71 -1.96 19.93 -3.51
CA ASN A 71 -0.50 19.93 -3.67
C ASN A 71 0.18 18.81 -2.86
N THR A 72 -0.59 17.99 -2.14
CA THR A 72 -0.07 16.86 -1.37
C THR A 72 -0.32 15.54 -2.09
N LEU A 73 0.69 14.67 -2.12
CA LEU A 73 0.55 13.31 -2.62
C LEU A 73 0.12 12.35 -1.52
N TYR A 74 -0.91 11.55 -1.78
CA TYR A 74 -1.43 10.60 -0.80
C TYR A 74 -1.09 9.15 -1.16
N PHE A 75 -0.44 8.43 -0.24
CA PHE A 75 -0.28 6.98 -0.31
C PHE A 75 -1.39 6.34 0.51
N CYS A 76 -2.22 5.48 -0.09
CA CYS A 76 -3.32 4.85 0.61
C CYS A 76 -3.38 3.34 0.39
N CYS A 77 -3.97 2.64 1.36
CA CYS A 77 -4.19 1.20 1.27
C CYS A 77 -5.63 0.82 1.62
N ASN A 78 -6.05 -0.34 1.13
CA ASN A 78 -7.29 -1.00 1.55
C ASN A 78 -8.52 -0.09 1.45
N ASN A 79 -9.30 0.04 2.53
CA ASN A 79 -10.50 0.87 2.55
C ASN A 79 -10.19 2.37 2.58
N ALA A 80 -8.97 2.80 2.90
CA ALA A 80 -8.61 4.23 2.91
C ALA A 80 -8.79 4.87 1.52
N LEU A 81 -8.76 4.09 0.45
CA LEU A 81 -9.10 4.53 -0.90
C LEU A 81 -10.47 5.23 -0.98
N LYS A 82 -11.45 4.83 -0.17
CA LYS A 82 -12.78 5.46 -0.15
C LYS A 82 -12.77 6.91 0.35
N LEU A 83 -11.78 7.26 1.18
CA LEU A 83 -11.60 8.63 1.67
C LEU A 83 -11.07 9.52 0.53
N LEU A 84 -10.09 9.00 -0.22
CA LEU A 84 -9.47 9.71 -1.33
C LEU A 84 -10.35 9.84 -2.57
N GLY A 85 -11.23 8.87 -2.82
CA GLY A 85 -12.23 8.97 -3.90
C GLY A 85 -13.14 10.20 -3.77
N LYS A 86 -13.18 10.85 -2.61
CA LYS A 86 -13.95 12.07 -2.36
C LYS A 86 -13.13 13.36 -2.42
N SER A 87 -11.80 13.31 -2.31
CA SER A 87 -10.99 14.49 -1.97
C SER A 87 -10.37 15.24 -3.15
N GLN A 88 -10.63 14.86 -4.40
CA GLN A 88 -9.97 15.42 -5.60
C GLN A 88 -8.42 15.41 -5.56
N CYS A 89 -7.81 14.72 -4.60
CA CYS A 89 -6.36 14.73 -4.37
C CYS A 89 -5.68 13.60 -5.15
N LYS A 90 -4.46 13.84 -5.62
CA LYS A 90 -3.67 12.81 -6.30
C LYS A 90 -3.21 11.72 -5.32
N PHE A 91 -3.25 10.47 -5.76
CA PHE A 91 -2.89 9.36 -4.89
C PHE A 91 -2.20 8.17 -5.58
N VAL A 92 -1.39 7.49 -4.77
CA VAL A 92 -0.82 6.17 -5.03
C VAL A 92 -1.58 5.15 -4.19
N TYR A 93 -2.05 4.07 -4.82
CA TYR A 93 -2.71 2.98 -4.10
C TYR A 93 -1.70 1.86 -3.80
N THR A 94 -1.67 1.36 -2.58
CA THR A 94 -0.78 0.27 -2.17
C THR A 94 -1.59 -0.96 -1.81
N VAL A 95 -1.17 -2.11 -2.35
CA VAL A 95 -1.83 -3.40 -2.16
C VAL A 95 -0.82 -4.41 -1.64
N ASN A 96 -1.12 -4.99 -0.47
CA ASN A 96 -0.23 -5.97 0.18
C ASN A 96 -0.96 -7.28 0.54
N ASP A 97 -2.22 -7.23 0.95
CA ASP A 97 -2.95 -8.42 1.40
C ASP A 97 -3.80 -9.05 0.29
N ASP A 98 -4.05 -10.35 0.47
CA ASP A 98 -4.67 -11.19 -0.55
C ASP A 98 -6.16 -10.84 -0.75
N PHE A 99 -6.85 -10.37 0.29
CA PHE A 99 -8.26 -10.01 0.17
C PHE A 99 -8.42 -8.74 -0.67
N TYR A 100 -7.65 -7.69 -0.37
CA TYR A 100 -7.71 -6.46 -1.16
C TYR A 100 -7.07 -6.61 -2.53
N LEU A 101 -6.16 -7.56 -2.75
CA LEU A 101 -5.64 -7.88 -4.07
C LEU A 101 -6.75 -8.29 -5.05
N TYR A 102 -7.53 -9.32 -4.72
CA TYR A 102 -8.62 -9.74 -5.62
C TYR A 102 -9.66 -8.65 -5.80
N LYS A 103 -9.99 -7.94 -4.72
CA LYS A 103 -10.91 -6.79 -4.79
C LYS A 103 -10.38 -5.73 -5.75
N TYR A 104 -9.11 -5.34 -5.63
CA TYR A 104 -8.47 -4.37 -6.50
C TYR A 104 -8.51 -4.81 -7.97
N LEU A 105 -7.97 -6.00 -8.27
CA LEU A 105 -7.89 -6.49 -9.65
C LEU A 105 -9.25 -6.50 -10.34
N LYS A 106 -10.33 -6.74 -9.58
CA LYS A 106 -11.67 -7.04 -10.13
C LYS A 106 -12.69 -5.92 -9.98
N THR A 107 -12.43 -4.93 -9.14
CA THR A 107 -13.37 -3.83 -8.90
C THR A 107 -12.73 -2.46 -8.82
N PHE A 108 -11.41 -2.34 -8.93
CA PHE A 108 -10.80 -1.00 -8.95
C PHE A 108 -11.24 -0.26 -10.20
N GLU A 109 -11.73 0.96 -9.99
CA GLU A 109 -12.13 1.91 -11.01
C GLU A 109 -11.07 3.00 -11.04
N ALA A 110 -10.40 3.13 -12.18
CA ALA A 110 -9.41 4.17 -12.38
C ALA A 110 -10.09 5.54 -12.29
N SER A 111 -9.43 6.48 -11.61
CA SER A 111 -9.84 7.88 -11.56
C SER A 111 -8.69 8.73 -12.08
N GLU A 112 -8.99 9.94 -12.55
CA GLU A 112 -7.96 10.90 -13.00
C GLU A 112 -6.97 11.29 -11.90
N ASN A 113 -7.35 11.07 -10.63
CA ASN A 113 -6.52 11.35 -9.47
C ASN A 113 -5.64 10.18 -9.03
N TRP A 114 -5.90 8.99 -9.56
CA TRP A 114 -5.04 7.84 -9.35
C TRP A 114 -3.80 7.96 -10.24
N LEU A 115 -2.62 7.92 -9.61
CA LEU A 115 -1.35 8.02 -10.33
C LEU A 115 -0.76 6.64 -10.65
N THR A 116 -0.81 5.70 -9.69
CA THR A 116 -0.31 4.33 -9.87
C THR A 116 -0.76 3.42 -8.74
N THR A 117 -0.59 2.11 -8.93
CA THR A 117 -0.74 1.10 -7.88
C THR A 117 0.58 0.37 -7.65
N LEU A 118 0.97 0.23 -6.38
CA LEU A 118 2.14 -0.51 -5.94
C LEU A 118 1.71 -1.81 -5.24
N PHE A 119 2.11 -2.95 -5.80
CA PHE A 119 2.02 -4.25 -5.16
C PHE A 119 3.34 -4.55 -4.46
N TYR A 120 3.39 -4.39 -3.13
CA TYR A 120 4.61 -4.60 -2.36
C TYR A 120 4.43 -5.70 -1.33
N PHE A 121 5.22 -6.77 -1.41
CA PHE A 121 5.25 -7.83 -0.40
C PHE A 121 6.49 -8.71 -0.55
N TYR A 122 6.85 -9.36 0.55
CA TYR A 122 7.91 -10.36 0.56
C TYR A 122 7.39 -11.73 0.08
N VAL A 123 8.11 -12.35 -0.84
CA VAL A 123 7.84 -13.67 -1.41
C VAL A 123 8.49 -14.73 -0.52
N ASN A 124 7.63 -15.60 0.01
CA ASN A 124 7.96 -16.85 0.67
C ASN A 124 7.02 -17.95 0.16
N GLU A 125 7.08 -19.16 0.71
CA GLU A 125 6.22 -20.27 0.28
C GLU A 125 4.73 -19.92 0.32
N LYS A 126 4.29 -19.18 1.34
CA LYS A 126 2.88 -18.81 1.55
C LYS A 126 2.41 -17.70 0.61
N THR A 127 3.30 -16.83 0.14
CA THR A 127 2.94 -15.67 -0.69
C THR A 127 3.31 -15.84 -2.17
N ARG A 128 3.98 -16.93 -2.55
CA ARG A 128 4.37 -17.24 -3.93
C ARG A 128 3.17 -17.27 -4.89
N TYR A 129 2.04 -17.84 -4.46
CA TYR A 129 0.84 -17.89 -5.29
C TYR A 129 0.31 -16.50 -5.64
N LYS A 130 0.35 -15.56 -4.68
CA LYS A 130 -0.03 -14.16 -4.88
C LYS A 130 0.90 -13.48 -5.87
N ARG A 131 2.21 -13.73 -5.78
CA ARG A 131 3.17 -13.23 -6.77
C ARG A 131 2.81 -13.68 -8.16
N ASN A 132 2.56 -14.98 -8.36
CA ASN A 132 2.20 -15.50 -9.68
C ASN A 132 0.92 -14.83 -10.20
N LEU A 133 -0.11 -14.71 -9.37
CA LEU A 133 -1.36 -14.05 -9.76
C LEU A 133 -1.14 -12.60 -10.25
N ILE A 134 -0.34 -11.81 -9.54
CA ILE A 134 -0.05 -10.42 -9.92
C ILE A 134 0.79 -10.38 -11.19
N TRP A 135 1.83 -11.21 -11.26
CA TRP A 135 2.72 -11.28 -12.42
C TRP A 135 1.97 -11.67 -13.69
N ASP A 136 1.13 -12.70 -13.63
CA ASP A 136 0.31 -13.15 -14.76
C ASP A 136 -0.67 -12.05 -15.19
N TYR A 137 -1.26 -11.35 -14.21
CA TYR A 137 -2.11 -10.21 -14.50
C TYR A 137 -1.33 -9.09 -15.21
N LEU A 138 -0.19 -8.66 -14.67
CA LEU A 138 0.61 -7.56 -15.22
C LEU A 138 1.24 -7.87 -16.58
N ASN A 139 1.43 -9.14 -16.92
CA ASN A 139 1.92 -9.56 -18.24
C ASN A 139 0.80 -9.69 -19.29
N THR A 140 -0.43 -9.84 -18.86
CA THR A 140 -1.57 -10.06 -19.76
C THR A 140 -2.36 -8.77 -19.96
N TYR A 141 -2.59 -8.04 -18.86
CA TYR A 141 -3.54 -6.95 -18.77
C TYR A 141 -2.87 -5.63 -18.41
N LYS A 142 -3.58 -4.53 -18.67
CA LYS A 142 -3.21 -3.19 -18.24
C LYS A 142 -4.42 -2.36 -17.85
N ARG A 143 -4.14 -1.26 -17.17
CA ARG A 143 -5.03 -0.11 -16.99
C ARG A 143 -4.40 1.13 -17.63
N GLU A 144 -5.06 2.27 -17.48
CA GLU A 144 -4.58 3.55 -18.01
C GLU A 144 -3.21 3.95 -17.42
N LYS A 145 -3.02 3.79 -16.11
CA LYS A 145 -1.75 4.01 -15.43
C LYS A 145 -0.96 2.72 -15.27
N ILE A 146 0.36 2.83 -15.16
CA ILE A 146 1.25 1.70 -14.93
C ILE A 146 1.08 1.22 -13.50
N GLU A 147 1.09 -0.09 -13.31
CA GLU A 147 0.99 -0.77 -12.02
C GLU A 147 2.30 -1.51 -11.77
N PHE A 148 2.85 -1.43 -10.56
CA PHE A 148 4.20 -1.93 -10.26
C PHE A 148 4.16 -3.09 -9.27
N LEU A 149 4.85 -4.18 -9.61
CA LEU A 149 5.15 -5.26 -8.68
C LEU A 149 6.53 -5.03 -8.06
N ILE A 150 6.61 -5.06 -6.74
CA ILE A 150 7.83 -4.88 -5.96
C ILE A 150 7.96 -6.07 -5.01
N THR A 151 8.92 -6.95 -5.27
CA THR A 151 9.13 -8.18 -4.49
C THR A 151 10.60 -8.59 -4.50
N ASN A 152 11.00 -9.42 -3.55
CA ASN A 152 12.34 -10.02 -3.48
C ASN A 152 12.53 -11.23 -4.43
N ASP A 153 11.65 -11.46 -5.40
CA ASP A 153 11.70 -12.65 -6.25
C ASP A 153 12.65 -12.48 -7.44
N SER A 154 13.75 -13.23 -7.44
CA SER A 154 14.76 -13.21 -8.51
C SER A 154 14.28 -13.67 -9.87
N ASN A 155 13.12 -14.35 -9.96
CA ASN A 155 12.55 -14.75 -11.25
C ASN A 155 11.95 -13.57 -12.03
N ASN A 156 11.83 -12.40 -11.41
CA ASN A 156 11.40 -11.17 -12.06
C ASN A 156 12.40 -10.06 -11.76
N LEU A 157 13.34 -9.89 -12.69
CA LEU A 157 14.45 -8.96 -12.52
C LEU A 157 13.99 -7.56 -12.16
N ASN A 158 12.96 -7.01 -12.82
CA ASN A 158 12.51 -5.64 -12.55
C ASN A 158 11.87 -5.53 -11.17
N SER A 159 11.00 -6.46 -10.77
CA SER A 159 10.42 -6.43 -9.41
C SER A 159 11.50 -6.54 -8.33
N LYS A 160 12.53 -7.38 -8.57
CA LYS A 160 13.67 -7.51 -7.68
C LYS A 160 14.48 -6.22 -7.61
N LEU A 161 14.82 -5.60 -8.74
CA LEU A 161 15.58 -4.36 -8.77
C LEU A 161 14.85 -3.22 -8.06
N LEU A 162 13.53 -3.11 -8.25
CA LEU A 162 12.69 -2.19 -7.49
C LEU A 162 12.80 -2.45 -5.98
N ASN A 163 12.72 -3.72 -5.55
CA ASN A 163 12.86 -4.09 -4.15
C ASN A 163 14.27 -3.83 -3.60
N ASP A 164 15.32 -4.13 -4.36
CA ASP A 164 16.71 -3.88 -3.97
C ASP A 164 16.94 -2.38 -3.71
N SER A 165 16.38 -1.51 -4.56
CA SER A 165 16.48 -0.06 -4.35
C SER A 165 15.73 0.45 -3.10
N LEU A 166 14.69 -0.26 -2.63
CA LEU A 166 14.07 0.02 -1.33
C LEU A 166 14.99 -0.45 -0.19
N ILE A 167 15.59 -1.63 -0.34
CA ILE A 167 16.53 -2.21 0.64
C ILE A 167 17.73 -1.29 0.84
N ASP A 168 18.24 -0.63 -0.20
CA ASP A 168 19.33 0.34 -0.09
C ASP A 168 18.97 1.50 0.85
N VAL A 169 17.72 1.96 0.84
CA VAL A 169 17.24 2.99 1.76
C VAL A 169 17.11 2.43 3.18
N PHE A 170 16.62 1.21 3.32
CA PHE A 170 16.53 0.54 4.63
C PHE A 170 17.91 0.33 5.27
N HIS A 171 18.93 -0.04 4.49
CA HIS A 171 20.30 -0.15 4.97
C HIS A 171 20.85 1.19 5.46
N LYS A 172 20.59 2.30 4.75
CA LYS A 172 20.97 3.65 5.20
C LYS A 172 20.32 4.02 6.53
N TRP A 173 19.11 3.53 6.78
CA TRP A 173 18.39 3.74 8.03
C TRP A 173 18.74 2.75 9.14
N GLY A 174 19.60 1.75 8.89
CA GLY A 174 19.81 0.66 9.83
C GLY A 174 18.52 -0.12 10.14
N TYR A 175 17.60 -0.20 9.18
CA TYR A 175 16.27 -0.78 9.35
C TYR A 175 16.18 -2.16 8.69
N GLU A 176 15.76 -3.17 9.46
CA GLU A 176 15.39 -4.48 8.93
C GLU A 176 13.88 -4.54 8.70
N HIS A 177 13.45 -4.42 7.43
CA HIS A 177 12.02 -4.36 7.13
C HIS A 177 11.29 -5.66 7.47
N PHE A 178 10.24 -5.52 8.28
CA PHE A 178 9.29 -6.58 8.60
C PHE A 178 7.86 -6.15 8.30
N GLY A 179 7.19 -6.85 7.37
CA GLY A 179 5.82 -6.53 7.02
C GLY A 179 4.81 -6.84 8.13
N VAL A 180 4.23 -5.81 8.75
CA VAL A 180 3.26 -5.94 9.86
C VAL A 180 1.81 -6.05 9.35
N ASN A 181 1.35 -5.05 8.60
CA ASN A 181 0.03 -4.98 7.99
C ASN A 181 0.05 -4.01 6.80
N SER A 182 -1.02 -3.95 5.99
CA SER A 182 -1.06 -3.08 4.80
C SER A 182 -0.87 -1.60 5.12
N GLY A 183 -1.35 -1.12 6.27
CA GLY A 183 -1.18 0.28 6.70
C GLY A 183 0.26 0.62 7.03
N PHE A 184 0.95 -0.30 7.70
CA PHE A 184 2.39 -0.16 7.98
C PHE A 184 3.22 -0.21 6.70
N ASN A 185 2.96 -1.16 5.80
CA ASN A 185 3.70 -1.24 4.53
C ASN A 185 3.44 -0.03 3.62
N ASN A 186 2.23 0.54 3.67
CA ASN A 186 1.91 1.81 3.02
C ASN A 186 2.76 2.96 3.58
N LEU A 187 2.90 3.05 4.91
CA LEU A 187 3.76 4.05 5.55
C LEU A 187 5.24 3.86 5.16
N VAL A 188 5.73 2.61 5.11
CA VAL A 188 7.10 2.31 4.68
C VAL A 188 7.37 2.83 3.27
N LEU A 189 6.50 2.53 2.31
CA LEU A 189 6.66 3.01 0.93
C LEU A 189 6.59 4.54 0.85
N ALA A 190 5.65 5.17 1.56
CA ALA A 190 5.52 6.62 1.61
C ALA A 190 6.76 7.28 2.22
N ALA A 191 7.36 6.67 3.25
CA ALA A 191 8.58 7.16 3.88
C ALA A 191 9.78 7.09 2.94
N VAL A 192 9.94 6.00 2.18
CA VAL A 192 11.02 5.90 1.19
C VAL A 192 10.85 6.94 0.08
N ALA A 193 9.62 7.18 -0.37
CA ALA A 193 9.31 8.22 -1.36
C ALA A 193 9.63 9.63 -0.83
N ALA A 194 9.25 9.92 0.42
CA ALA A 194 9.51 11.20 1.08
C ALA A 194 11.01 11.44 1.26
N TYR A 195 11.76 10.42 1.69
CA TYR A 195 13.20 10.47 1.82
C TYR A 195 13.91 10.73 0.50
N SER A 196 13.54 9.97 -0.53
CA SER A 196 14.17 10.05 -1.84
C SER A 196 13.88 11.38 -2.57
N SER A 197 12.90 12.14 -2.10
CA SER A 197 12.47 13.41 -2.69
C SER A 197 12.63 14.61 -1.74
N ASN A 198 13.19 14.39 -0.54
CA ASN A 198 13.30 15.39 0.51
C ASN A 198 11.98 16.13 0.83
N LEU A 199 10.86 15.41 0.81
CA LEU A 199 9.53 15.95 1.13
C LEU A 199 9.14 15.66 2.58
N PRO A 200 8.40 16.56 3.25
CA PRO A 200 7.77 16.24 4.52
C PRO A 200 6.83 15.04 4.41
N LEU A 201 6.78 14.23 5.46
CA LEU A 201 5.89 13.07 5.58
C LEU A 201 4.88 13.29 6.70
N ALA A 202 3.62 12.93 6.47
CA ALA A 202 2.67 12.75 7.56
C ALA A 202 1.96 11.40 7.49
N SER A 203 1.51 10.88 8.63
CA SER A 203 0.74 9.63 8.71
C SER A 203 -0.59 9.80 9.42
N TYR A 204 -1.61 9.15 8.88
CA TYR A 204 -2.96 9.06 9.46
C TYR A 204 -3.48 7.62 9.40
N GLY A 205 -4.32 7.25 10.36
CA GLY A 205 -5.04 5.99 10.38
C GLY A 205 -4.19 4.76 10.73
N LEU A 206 -2.93 4.92 11.16
CA LEU A 206 -2.10 3.84 11.69
C LEU A 206 -2.30 3.73 13.21
N ASP A 207 -3.55 3.58 13.63
CA ASP A 207 -3.93 3.75 15.04
C ASP A 207 -3.59 2.54 15.92
N MET A 208 -3.25 1.39 15.34
CA MET A 208 -2.82 0.18 16.08
C MET A 208 -3.79 -0.28 17.19
N GLY A 209 -5.09 0.03 17.02
CA GLY A 209 -6.13 -0.25 18.00
C GLY A 209 -6.25 0.76 19.15
N ILE A 210 -5.44 1.82 19.15
CA ILE A 210 -5.56 2.97 20.06
C ILE A 210 -6.58 3.95 19.47
N GLY A 211 -7.49 4.49 20.30
CA GLY A 211 -8.56 5.41 19.84
C GLY A 211 -9.78 4.74 19.21
N GLY A 212 -9.85 3.41 19.25
CA GLY A 212 -11.05 2.63 18.93
C GLY A 212 -10.73 1.28 18.30
N GLU A 213 -11.56 0.27 18.55
CA GLU A 213 -11.43 -1.05 17.91
C GLU A 213 -12.13 -1.14 16.56
N LYS A 214 -12.13 -0.05 15.78
CA LYS A 214 -12.92 0.09 14.55
C LYS A 214 -12.06 0.67 13.43
N TYR A 215 -12.46 0.42 12.19
CA TYR A 215 -11.96 1.18 11.04
C TYR A 215 -12.75 2.48 10.89
N PHE A 216 -12.23 3.45 10.13
CA PHE A 216 -12.88 4.75 9.94
C PHE A 216 -14.34 4.67 9.47
N ASP A 217 -14.70 3.62 8.69
CA ASP A 217 -16.03 3.41 8.11
C ASP A 217 -16.77 2.17 8.63
N VAL A 218 -16.19 1.37 9.53
CA VAL A 218 -16.84 0.12 9.98
C VAL A 218 -16.63 -0.18 11.47
N SER A 219 -17.72 -0.57 12.13
CA SER A 219 -17.74 -1.21 13.46
C SER A 219 -17.30 -2.68 13.42
N THR A 220 -16.18 -2.99 12.76
CA THR A 220 -15.61 -4.37 12.76
C THR A 220 -14.49 -4.46 13.77
N THR A 221 -14.46 -5.55 14.55
CA THR A 221 -13.35 -5.88 15.45
C THR A 221 -12.02 -5.94 14.69
N LEU A 222 -11.02 -5.21 15.18
CA LEU A 222 -9.67 -5.21 14.58
C LEU A 222 -9.02 -6.60 14.62
N GLY A 223 -8.24 -6.92 13.58
CA GLY A 223 -7.51 -8.18 13.49
C GLY A 223 -6.38 -8.29 14.52
N LYS A 224 -5.97 -9.52 14.84
CA LYS A 224 -4.89 -9.80 15.82
C LYS A 224 -3.56 -9.11 15.48
N SER A 225 -3.23 -8.94 14.20
CA SER A 225 -2.00 -8.27 13.73
C SER A 225 -1.96 -6.77 14.00
N ILE A 226 -3.09 -6.15 14.34
CA ILE A 226 -3.17 -4.73 14.69
C ILE A 226 -2.94 -4.55 16.19
N LYS A 227 -3.34 -5.54 17.01
CA LYS A 227 -3.35 -5.44 18.47
C LYS A 227 -2.13 -6.03 19.17
N SER A 228 -1.35 -6.90 18.51
CA SER A 228 -0.25 -7.61 19.18
C SER A 228 0.90 -6.67 19.57
N ASP A 229 1.51 -6.93 20.72
CA ASP A 229 2.62 -6.12 21.22
C ASP A 229 3.83 -6.20 20.29
N PHE A 230 4.11 -7.38 19.74
CA PHE A 230 5.15 -7.55 18.71
C PHE A 230 4.96 -6.59 17.53
N SER A 231 3.73 -6.49 17.00
CA SER A 231 3.42 -5.60 15.88
C SER A 231 3.56 -4.13 16.28
N LYS A 232 3.11 -3.75 17.47
CA LYS A 232 3.29 -2.38 18.00
C LYS A 232 4.75 -2.01 18.17
N THR A 233 5.57 -2.91 18.72
CA THR A 233 7.03 -2.72 18.86
C THR A 233 7.68 -2.48 17.50
N LYS A 234 7.37 -3.31 16.49
CA LYS A 234 7.91 -3.13 15.13
C LYS A 234 7.48 -1.82 14.47
N VAL A 235 6.25 -1.36 14.72
CA VAL A 235 5.82 -0.05 14.23
C VAL A 235 6.56 1.07 14.97
N LEU A 236 6.71 1.02 16.30
CA LEU A 236 7.44 2.03 17.07
C LEU A 236 8.91 2.14 16.69
N GLU A 237 9.59 1.01 16.50
CA GLU A 237 10.97 0.97 16.00
C GLU A 237 11.08 1.76 14.70
N PHE A 238 10.17 1.52 13.75
CA PHE A 238 10.17 2.24 12.48
C PHE A 238 9.77 3.71 12.61
N LEU A 239 8.81 4.06 13.48
CA LEU A 239 8.41 5.45 13.72
C LEU A 239 9.58 6.30 14.24
N LYS A 240 10.43 5.74 15.11
CA LYS A 240 11.66 6.41 15.57
C LYS A 240 12.64 6.65 14.43
N ILE A 241 12.88 5.61 13.62
CA ILE A 241 13.78 5.70 12.46
C ILE A 241 13.33 6.81 11.50
N ILE A 242 12.04 6.89 11.17
CA ILE A 242 11.57 7.95 10.27
C ILE A 242 11.61 9.34 10.92
N GLN A 243 11.46 9.48 12.24
CA GLN A 243 11.62 10.76 12.93
C GLN A 243 13.06 11.28 12.87
N GLU A 244 14.05 10.38 12.90
CA GLU A 244 15.47 10.74 12.81
C GLU A 244 15.90 11.09 11.39
N ASN A 245 15.25 10.49 10.37
CA ASN A 245 15.66 10.60 8.98
C ASN A 245 14.78 11.55 8.14
N LEU A 246 13.62 11.97 8.63
CA LEU A 246 12.63 12.76 7.88
C LEU A 246 11.97 13.85 8.73
N LYS A 247 11.50 14.90 8.06
CA LYS A 247 10.48 15.81 8.62
C LYS A 247 9.14 15.07 8.69
N PHE A 248 8.90 14.40 9.81
CA PHE A 248 7.75 13.51 9.99
C PHE A 248 6.74 14.03 11.03
N SER A 249 5.45 13.96 10.71
CA SER A 249 4.34 14.24 11.62
C SER A 249 3.37 13.06 11.71
N ASN A 250 3.22 12.48 12.89
CA ASN A 250 2.29 11.39 13.13
C ASN A 250 0.98 11.91 13.74
N TYR A 251 -0.11 11.80 12.99
CA TYR A 251 -1.46 12.18 13.43
C TYR A 251 -2.31 10.97 13.82
N SER A 252 -1.73 9.76 13.79
CA SER A 252 -2.40 8.56 14.31
C SER A 252 -2.44 8.60 15.84
N TYR A 253 -3.40 7.90 16.44
CA TYR A 253 -3.50 7.80 17.89
C TYR A 253 -2.35 7.00 18.54
N PHE A 254 -1.65 6.21 17.72
CA PHE A 254 -0.45 5.48 18.13
C PHE A 254 0.78 6.39 18.00
N LYS A 255 1.52 6.59 19.09
CA LYS A 255 2.73 7.43 19.15
C LYS A 255 3.91 6.63 19.69
#